data_AF-A0A1Q7D1H4-F1
#
_entry.id   AF-A0A1Q7D1H4-F1
#
_cell.length_a   1.000
_cell.length_b   1.000
_cell.length_c   1.000
_cell.angle_alpha   90.00
_cell.angle_beta   90.00
_cell.angle_gamma   90.00
#
_symmetry.space_group_name_H-M   'P 1'
#
loop_
_entity.id
_entity.type
_entity.pdbx_description
1 polymer ?
#
loop_
_entity_poly.entity_id
_entity_poly.type
_entity_poly.pdbx_seq_one_letter_code
_entity_poly.pdbx_strand_id
1 'polypeptide(L)'
;MMPPSDRRVRAGVVGVGHMGQYHARVYAELWDVDLVGIADINGDRAREVAAHYDTVAFADHRDLIGRVDVASIAVPTEQHFHVARDLLEGGVNVLIEKPITPTLEEARELFALARRTGCLLHVGHVERFNGAVQELRKIVECPLLIESRRLGPFVSRVQKDTVVMDLMIHDLDIVLALVDARPRRLTAFGAAVHSDVADVANVQIWFDSGTIATITASRATEEKIRTLAITQPDAYIVLDYLVQDIQIHRRAAQESQPNRESIRYRQASFVEHLFVHKDNPLK
;
A
#
# COMPACT_ATOMS: atom_id res chain seq x y z
N MET A 1 -3.96 17.39 18.14
CA MET A 1 -4.56 16.19 18.73
C MET A 1 -5.96 16.58 19.19
N MET A 2 -7.02 16.14 18.49
CA MET A 2 -8.37 16.33 19.03
C MET A 2 -8.49 15.51 20.32
N PRO A 3 -9.18 16.01 21.36
CA PRO A 3 -9.39 15.23 22.58
C PRO A 3 -10.11 13.91 22.21
N PRO A 4 -9.80 12.79 22.88
CA PRO A 4 -10.55 11.56 22.67
C PRO A 4 -12.02 11.85 22.97
N SER A 5 -12.90 11.65 22.00
CA SER A 5 -14.33 11.67 22.26
C SER A 5 -14.65 10.46 23.14
N ASP A 6 -15.42 10.64 24.21
CA ASP A 6 -15.93 9.55 25.06
C ASP A 6 -16.79 8.51 24.31
N ARG A 7 -17.05 8.72 23.02
CA ARG A 7 -17.79 7.83 22.15
C ARG A 7 -16.83 6.96 21.32
N ARG A 8 -16.94 5.64 21.48
CA ARG A 8 -16.29 4.64 20.60
C ARG A 8 -16.80 4.79 19.17
N VAL A 9 -15.91 4.59 18.20
CA VAL A 9 -16.24 4.67 16.76
C VAL A 9 -16.98 3.41 16.36
N ARG A 10 -18.16 3.54 15.73
CA ARG A 10 -18.92 2.40 15.22
C ARG A 10 -18.40 2.01 13.85
N ALA A 11 -17.81 0.84 13.71
CA ALA A 11 -17.25 0.34 12.47
C ALA A 11 -18.13 -0.76 11.84
N GLY A 12 -18.09 -0.84 10.52
CA GLY A 12 -18.63 -1.96 9.76
C GLY A 12 -17.64 -2.49 8.73
N VAL A 13 -17.89 -3.69 8.22
CA VAL A 13 -17.10 -4.27 7.12
C VAL A 13 -18.04 -4.75 6.02
N VAL A 14 -17.76 -4.33 4.78
CA VAL A 14 -18.48 -4.76 3.58
C VAL A 14 -17.57 -5.67 2.75
N GLY A 15 -17.99 -6.92 2.57
CA GLY A 15 -17.21 -8.01 2.02
C GLY A 15 -16.27 -8.60 3.08
N VAL A 16 -16.52 -9.83 3.51
CA VAL A 16 -15.68 -10.57 4.49
C VAL A 16 -15.04 -11.81 3.87
N GLY A 17 -14.51 -11.63 2.65
CA GLY A 17 -13.48 -12.51 2.11
C GLY A 17 -12.17 -12.40 2.89
N HIS A 18 -11.06 -12.78 2.25
CA HIS A 18 -9.76 -12.81 2.92
C HIS A 18 -9.37 -11.46 3.56
N MET A 19 -9.41 -10.35 2.80
CA MET A 19 -9.05 -9.03 3.33
C MET A 19 -10.06 -8.52 4.35
N GLY A 20 -11.36 -8.65 4.07
CA GLY A 20 -12.40 -8.19 4.99
C GLY A 20 -12.36 -8.86 6.37
N GLN A 21 -11.94 -10.13 6.45
CA GLN A 21 -11.72 -10.79 7.74
C GLN A 21 -10.57 -10.20 8.54
N TYR A 22 -9.50 -9.70 7.90
CA TYR A 22 -8.47 -8.93 8.61
C TYR A 22 -9.04 -7.61 9.15
N HIS A 23 -9.84 -6.88 8.35
CA HIS A 23 -10.50 -5.66 8.82
C HIS A 23 -11.42 -5.92 10.00
N ALA A 24 -12.26 -6.97 9.93
CA ALA A 24 -13.14 -7.36 11.04
C ALA A 24 -12.37 -7.69 12.32
N ARG A 25 -11.27 -8.45 12.19
CA ARG A 25 -10.38 -8.77 13.31
C ARG A 25 -9.80 -7.51 13.94
N VAL A 26 -9.22 -6.63 13.14
CA VAL A 26 -8.58 -5.39 13.63
C VAL A 26 -9.62 -4.51 14.32
N TYR A 27 -10.81 -4.33 13.75
CA TYR A 27 -11.87 -3.57 14.42
C TYR A 27 -12.33 -4.19 15.74
N ALA A 28 -12.38 -5.52 15.85
CA ALA A 28 -12.72 -6.21 17.09
C ALA A 28 -11.62 -6.11 18.17
N GLU A 29 -10.36 -5.94 17.77
CA GLU A 29 -9.20 -5.82 18.67
C GLU A 29 -8.96 -4.36 19.14
N LEU A 30 -9.48 -3.35 18.42
CA LEU A 30 -9.32 -1.94 18.77
C LEU A 30 -10.21 -1.52 19.95
N TRP A 31 -9.58 -1.03 21.01
CA TRP A 31 -10.24 -0.68 22.28
C TRP A 31 -11.25 0.49 22.14
N ASP A 32 -11.04 1.39 21.19
CA ASP A 32 -11.84 2.58 20.94
C ASP A 32 -12.84 2.43 19.78
N VAL A 33 -13.01 1.20 19.25
CA VAL A 33 -13.90 0.89 18.12
C VAL A 33 -14.91 -0.20 18.51
N ASP A 34 -16.15 -0.04 18.09
CA ASP A 34 -17.20 -1.06 18.15
C ASP A 34 -17.45 -1.62 16.75
N LEU A 35 -17.20 -2.91 16.52
CA LEU A 35 -17.61 -3.59 15.29
C LEU A 35 -19.12 -3.85 15.32
N VAL A 36 -19.90 -2.97 14.70
CA VAL A 36 -21.37 -2.98 14.76
C VAL A 36 -22.01 -3.89 13.71
N GLY A 37 -21.33 -4.14 12.59
CA GLY A 37 -21.90 -5.01 11.57
C GLY A 37 -20.97 -5.43 10.45
N ILE A 38 -21.34 -6.55 9.83
CA ILE A 38 -20.67 -7.13 8.67
C ILE A 38 -21.72 -7.35 7.57
N ALA A 39 -21.43 -6.87 6.36
CA ALA A 39 -22.26 -7.12 5.18
C ALA A 39 -21.51 -7.99 4.16
N ASP A 40 -22.10 -9.07 3.68
CA ASP A 40 -21.57 -9.87 2.57
C ASP A 40 -22.72 -10.49 1.77
N ILE A 41 -22.59 -10.53 0.44
CA ILE A 41 -23.58 -11.16 -0.44
C ILE A 41 -23.70 -12.67 -0.18
N ASN A 42 -22.64 -13.29 0.37
CA ASN A 42 -22.69 -14.65 0.90
C ASN A 42 -23.16 -14.63 2.35
N GLY A 43 -24.47 -14.84 2.55
CA GLY A 43 -25.09 -14.79 3.87
C GLY A 43 -24.63 -15.87 4.86
N ASP A 44 -24.09 -17.00 4.40
CA ASP A 44 -23.47 -17.99 5.30
C ASP A 44 -22.15 -17.45 5.87
N ARG A 45 -21.30 -16.90 4.99
CA ARG A 45 -20.03 -16.28 5.39
C ARG A 45 -20.25 -15.07 6.30
N ALA A 46 -21.21 -14.20 5.98
CA ALA A 46 -21.54 -13.05 6.83
C ALA A 46 -21.91 -13.51 8.25
N ARG A 47 -22.76 -14.53 8.38
CA ARG A 47 -23.19 -15.08 9.68
C ARG A 47 -22.04 -15.74 10.44
N GLU A 48 -21.19 -16.49 9.77
CA GLU A 48 -20.02 -17.13 10.38
C GLU A 48 -19.08 -16.09 10.99
N VAL A 49 -18.67 -15.08 10.21
CA VAL A 49 -17.74 -14.05 10.70
C VAL A 49 -18.41 -13.17 11.76
N ALA A 50 -19.70 -12.84 11.59
CA ALA A 50 -20.44 -12.06 12.58
C ALA A 50 -20.57 -12.77 13.93
N ALA A 51 -20.85 -14.08 13.92
CA ALA A 51 -20.90 -14.89 15.14
C ALA A 51 -19.52 -14.99 15.83
N HIS A 52 -18.44 -15.04 15.06
CA HIS A 52 -17.08 -15.11 15.60
C HIS A 52 -16.69 -13.84 16.39
N TYR A 53 -17.14 -12.67 15.94
CA TYR A 53 -16.83 -11.37 16.57
C TYR A 53 -18.01 -10.77 17.36
N ASP A 54 -19.05 -11.56 17.65
CA ASP A 54 -20.26 -11.12 18.38
C ASP A 54 -20.88 -9.83 17.80
N THR A 55 -21.06 -9.80 16.48
CA THR A 55 -21.63 -8.66 15.73
C THR A 55 -22.80 -9.07 14.85
N VAL A 56 -23.37 -8.12 14.10
CA VAL A 56 -24.58 -8.34 13.29
C VAL A 56 -24.22 -8.61 11.82
N ALA A 57 -24.78 -9.67 11.25
CA ALA A 57 -24.67 -9.96 9.82
C ALA A 57 -25.79 -9.27 9.03
N PHE A 58 -25.43 -8.61 7.94
CA PHE A 58 -26.33 -8.00 6.97
C PHE A 58 -26.14 -8.63 5.58
N ALA A 59 -27.23 -8.75 4.84
CA ALA A 59 -27.19 -9.21 3.45
C ALA A 59 -26.87 -8.07 2.46
N ASP A 60 -27.10 -6.82 2.89
CA ASP A 60 -26.94 -5.61 2.08
C ASP A 60 -26.08 -4.59 2.83
N HIS A 61 -25.11 -3.98 2.13
CA HIS A 61 -24.25 -2.96 2.73
C HIS A 61 -25.02 -1.71 3.14
N ARG A 62 -26.15 -1.43 2.50
CA ARG A 62 -27.01 -0.27 2.81
C ARG A 62 -27.64 -0.38 4.19
N ASP A 63 -27.77 -1.58 4.74
CA ASP A 63 -28.28 -1.77 6.11
C ASP A 63 -27.32 -1.26 7.19
N LEU A 64 -26.05 -1.00 6.84
CA LEU A 64 -25.07 -0.36 7.73
C LEU A 64 -25.28 1.16 7.85
N ILE A 65 -25.97 1.79 6.89
CA ILE A 65 -26.19 3.25 6.87
C ILE A 65 -26.98 3.68 8.11
N GLY A 66 -26.48 4.70 8.81
CA GLY A 66 -27.02 5.18 10.09
C GLY A 66 -26.62 4.32 11.31
N ARG A 67 -26.08 3.12 11.12
CA ARG A 67 -25.61 2.24 12.21
C ARG A 67 -24.12 2.41 12.50
N VAL A 68 -23.33 2.69 11.48
CA VAL A 68 -21.86 2.84 11.57
C VAL A 68 -21.43 4.27 11.29
N ASP A 69 -20.30 4.65 11.89
CA ASP A 69 -19.59 5.91 11.61
C ASP A 69 -18.56 5.72 10.47
N VAL A 70 -18.01 4.51 10.33
CA VAL A 70 -17.04 4.14 9.28
C VAL A 70 -17.29 2.71 8.78
N ALA A 71 -16.97 2.44 7.51
CA ALA A 71 -16.97 1.08 6.97
C ALA A 71 -15.72 0.78 6.12
N SER A 72 -15.12 -0.38 6.35
CA SER A 72 -14.13 -0.96 5.41
C SER A 72 -14.85 -1.63 4.24
N ILE A 73 -14.39 -1.39 3.01
CA ILE A 73 -14.92 -1.96 1.79
C ILE A 73 -13.84 -2.89 1.20
N ALA A 74 -14.08 -4.20 1.30
CA ALA A 74 -13.19 -5.28 0.86
C ALA A 74 -13.95 -6.27 -0.06
N VAL A 75 -14.72 -5.71 -0.99
CA VAL A 75 -15.43 -6.42 -2.06
C VAL A 75 -14.54 -6.50 -3.32
N PRO A 76 -14.94 -7.21 -4.40
CA PRO A 76 -14.22 -7.12 -5.68
C PRO A 76 -14.13 -5.67 -6.19
N THR A 77 -13.02 -5.32 -6.83
CA THR A 77 -12.71 -3.95 -7.29
C THR A 77 -13.85 -3.33 -8.11
N GLU A 78 -14.52 -4.11 -8.95
CA GLU A 78 -15.64 -3.66 -9.80
C GLU A 78 -16.85 -3.17 -8.99
N GLN A 79 -16.94 -3.57 -7.71
CA GLN A 79 -18.01 -3.18 -6.80
C GLN A 79 -17.60 -2.02 -5.88
N HIS A 80 -16.31 -1.65 -5.82
CA HIS A 80 -15.84 -0.58 -4.93
C HIS A 80 -16.61 0.73 -5.15
N PHE A 81 -16.80 1.14 -6.40
CA PHE A 81 -17.48 2.40 -6.73
C PHE A 81 -18.91 2.44 -6.20
N HIS A 82 -19.72 1.42 -6.50
CA HIS A 82 -21.13 1.39 -6.11
C HIS A 82 -21.30 1.31 -4.58
N VAL A 83 -20.56 0.43 -3.91
CA VAL A 83 -20.64 0.29 -2.46
C VAL A 83 -20.17 1.57 -1.75
N ALA A 84 -19.05 2.14 -2.19
CA ALA A 84 -18.53 3.38 -1.60
C ALA A 84 -19.47 4.55 -1.80
N ARG A 85 -20.05 4.69 -3.00
CA ARG A 85 -21.02 5.75 -3.31
C ARG A 85 -22.22 5.67 -2.36
N ASP A 86 -22.85 4.50 -2.25
CA ASP A 86 -24.05 4.33 -1.42
C ASP A 86 -23.77 4.66 0.07
N LEU A 87 -22.61 4.25 0.59
CA LEU A 87 -22.20 4.54 1.96
C LEU A 87 -21.87 6.03 2.18
N LEU A 88 -21.14 6.65 1.25
CA LEU A 88 -20.80 8.08 1.32
C LEU A 88 -22.05 8.96 1.25
N GLU A 89 -23.00 8.63 0.37
CA GLU A 89 -24.31 9.30 0.27
C GLU A 89 -25.12 9.13 1.56
N GLY A 90 -24.99 7.98 2.22
CA GLY A 90 -25.54 7.70 3.54
C GLY A 90 -24.83 8.39 4.71
N GLY A 91 -23.79 9.19 4.47
CA GLY A 91 -23.03 9.87 5.51
C GLY A 91 -22.01 9.00 6.26
N VAL A 92 -21.65 7.84 5.71
CA VAL A 92 -20.69 6.92 6.31
C VAL A 92 -19.28 7.20 5.77
N ASN A 93 -18.28 7.26 6.65
CA ASN A 93 -16.87 7.34 6.25
C ASN A 93 -16.41 5.99 5.68
N VAL A 94 -15.52 5.98 4.69
CA VAL A 94 -15.12 4.72 4.03
C VAL A 94 -13.61 4.53 3.97
N LEU A 95 -13.18 3.29 4.24
CA LEU A 95 -11.85 2.77 3.94
C LEU A 95 -11.98 1.74 2.83
N ILE A 96 -11.55 2.07 1.62
CA ILE A 96 -11.69 1.21 0.44
C ILE A 96 -10.38 0.44 0.23
N GLU A 97 -10.45 -0.88 0.05
CA GLU A 97 -9.28 -1.65 -0.38
C GLU A 97 -8.70 -1.14 -1.70
N LYS A 98 -7.41 -1.39 -1.90
CA LYS A 98 -6.74 -1.05 -3.17
C LYS A 98 -7.07 -2.10 -4.25
N PRO A 99 -7.12 -1.72 -5.53
CA PRO A 99 -7.15 -0.35 -6.06
C PRO A 99 -8.51 0.32 -5.78
N ILE A 100 -8.53 1.66 -5.69
CA ILE A 100 -9.74 2.41 -5.31
C ILE A 100 -10.95 2.08 -6.22
N THR A 101 -10.78 2.08 -7.54
CA THR A 101 -11.80 1.80 -8.55
C THR A 101 -11.14 1.27 -9.83
N PRO A 102 -11.90 0.61 -10.73
CA PRO A 102 -11.40 0.19 -12.05
C PRO A 102 -11.01 1.37 -12.96
N THR A 103 -11.71 2.50 -12.85
CA THR A 103 -11.48 3.69 -13.71
C THR A 103 -11.08 4.93 -12.92
N LEU A 104 -10.37 5.85 -13.57
CA LEU A 104 -9.96 7.12 -12.98
C LEU A 104 -11.16 8.08 -12.77
N GLU A 105 -12.15 7.99 -13.66
CA GLU A 105 -13.38 8.77 -13.63
C GLU A 105 -14.18 8.46 -12.36
N GLU A 106 -14.40 7.18 -12.06
CA GLU A 106 -15.05 6.73 -10.83
C GLU A 106 -14.28 7.16 -9.58
N ALA A 107 -12.94 7.05 -9.58
CA ALA A 107 -12.11 7.52 -8.47
C ALA A 107 -12.32 9.02 -8.20
N ARG A 108 -12.28 9.84 -9.26
CA ARG A 108 -12.50 11.29 -9.17
C ARG A 108 -13.90 11.60 -8.64
N GLU A 109 -14.91 10.85 -9.08
CA GLU A 109 -16.28 11.00 -8.61
C GLU A 109 -16.42 10.68 -7.13
N LEU A 110 -15.81 9.58 -6.64
CA LEU A 110 -15.83 9.26 -5.21
C LEU A 110 -15.16 10.34 -4.36
N PHE A 111 -14.01 10.86 -4.78
CA PHE A 111 -13.37 11.98 -4.09
C PHE A 111 -14.22 13.27 -4.13
N ALA A 112 -14.94 13.52 -5.22
CA ALA A 112 -15.87 14.64 -5.30
C ALA A 112 -17.07 14.43 -4.36
N LEU A 113 -17.61 13.21 -4.30
CA LEU A 113 -18.71 12.83 -3.43
C LEU A 113 -18.35 12.97 -1.95
N ALA A 114 -17.20 12.42 -1.53
CA ALA A 114 -16.71 12.55 -0.16
C ALA A 114 -16.58 14.02 0.27
N ARG A 115 -16.10 14.90 -0.62
CA ARG A 115 -16.08 16.35 -0.36
C ARG A 115 -17.46 16.98 -0.24
N ARG A 116 -18.43 16.54 -1.05
CA ARG A 116 -19.82 17.05 -1.01
C ARG A 116 -20.57 16.62 0.24
N THR A 117 -20.37 15.38 0.68
CA THR A 117 -21.06 14.80 1.85
C THR A 117 -20.36 15.14 3.17
N GLY A 118 -19.10 15.59 3.11
CA GLY A 118 -18.27 15.84 4.28
C GLY A 118 -17.69 14.56 4.89
N CYS A 119 -17.87 13.41 4.25
CA CYS A 119 -17.32 12.13 4.68
C CYS A 119 -15.81 12.02 4.36
N LEU A 120 -15.11 11.23 5.18
CA LEU A 120 -13.75 10.79 4.92
C LEU A 120 -13.76 9.60 3.96
N LEU A 121 -12.86 9.63 2.98
CA LEU A 121 -12.54 8.52 2.10
C LEU A 121 -11.05 8.24 2.20
N HIS A 122 -10.69 7.00 2.54
CA HIS A 122 -9.32 6.51 2.53
C HIS A 122 -9.17 5.29 1.63
N VAL A 123 -7.99 5.10 1.05
CA VAL A 123 -7.65 3.95 0.22
C VAL A 123 -6.62 3.10 0.96
N GLY A 124 -6.81 1.78 0.99
CA GLY A 124 -6.03 0.79 1.71
C GLY A 124 -4.64 0.53 1.14
N HIS A 125 -3.84 1.58 0.90
CA HIS A 125 -2.42 1.46 0.57
C HIS A 125 -1.59 1.08 1.80
N VAL A 126 -1.77 -0.17 2.26
CA VAL A 126 -1.26 -0.67 3.53
C VAL A 126 0.27 -0.56 3.69
N GLU A 127 1.03 -0.65 2.60
CA GLU A 127 2.51 -0.57 2.64
C GLU A 127 3.01 0.81 3.11
N ARG A 128 2.19 1.87 3.06
CA ARG A 128 2.52 3.17 3.67
C ARG A 128 2.70 3.08 5.19
N PHE A 129 2.08 2.09 5.82
CA PHE A 129 2.10 1.84 7.26
C PHE A 129 3.10 0.74 7.65
N ASN A 130 3.83 0.18 6.69
CA ASN A 130 4.95 -0.72 6.98
C ASN A 130 6.04 0.06 7.70
N GLY A 131 6.47 -0.39 8.89
CA GLY A 131 7.48 0.32 9.68
C GLY A 131 8.76 0.61 8.89
N ALA A 132 9.18 -0.31 8.02
CA ALA A 132 10.37 -0.10 7.21
C ALA A 132 10.19 1.02 6.16
N VAL A 133 8.99 1.15 5.60
CA VAL A 133 8.66 2.27 4.70
C VAL A 133 8.56 3.59 5.48
N GLN A 134 8.04 3.56 6.71
CA GLN A 134 8.00 4.75 7.57
C GLN A 134 9.39 5.24 7.96
N GLU A 135 10.32 4.35 8.30
CA GLU A 135 11.72 4.71 8.55
C GLU A 135 12.42 5.17 7.28
N LEU A 136 12.19 4.49 6.15
CA LEU A 136 12.75 4.89 4.86
C LEU A 136 12.38 6.34 4.51
N ARG A 137 11.13 6.75 4.74
CA ARG A 137 10.67 8.14 4.51
C ARG A 137 11.42 9.18 5.34
N LYS A 138 12.02 8.81 6.48
CA LYS A 138 12.82 9.73 7.30
C LYS A 138 14.26 9.87 6.79
N ILE A 139 14.72 8.91 5.99
CA ILE A 139 16.11 8.83 5.49
C ILE A 139 16.22 9.42 4.08
N VAL A 140 15.20 9.23 3.25
CA VAL A 140 15.19 9.68 1.86
C VAL A 140 14.91 11.17 1.78
N GLU A 141 15.87 11.93 1.25
CA GLU A 141 15.76 13.39 1.11
C GLU A 141 15.67 13.84 -0.35
N CYS A 142 16.60 13.39 -1.19
CA CYS A 142 16.71 13.80 -2.59
C CYS A 142 16.98 12.58 -3.49
N PRO A 143 15.96 11.73 -3.76
CA PRO A 143 16.15 10.53 -4.56
C PRO A 143 16.44 10.90 -6.02
N LEU A 144 17.58 10.44 -6.54
CA LEU A 144 17.97 10.59 -7.95
C LEU A 144 17.48 9.41 -8.79
N LEU A 145 17.67 8.19 -8.28
CA LEU A 145 17.25 6.94 -8.89
C LEU A 145 16.57 6.06 -7.85
N ILE A 146 15.40 5.52 -8.19
CA ILE A 146 14.69 4.54 -7.38
C ILE A 146 14.50 3.26 -8.21
N GLU A 147 14.84 2.11 -7.64
CA GLU A 147 14.67 0.81 -8.27
C GLU A 147 13.85 -0.09 -7.37
N SER A 148 12.68 -0.53 -7.83
CA SER A 148 11.82 -1.44 -7.09
C SER A 148 11.68 -2.78 -7.80
N ARG A 149 11.71 -3.86 -7.03
CA ARG A 149 11.53 -5.24 -7.51
C ARG A 149 10.55 -5.95 -6.60
N ARG A 150 9.36 -6.26 -7.12
CA ARG A 150 8.34 -7.09 -6.46
C ARG A 150 8.04 -8.33 -7.29
N LEU A 151 8.75 -9.41 -7.00
CA LEU A 151 8.67 -10.68 -7.70
C LEU A 151 8.18 -11.80 -6.76
N GLY A 152 7.44 -12.75 -7.32
CA GLY A 152 7.02 -13.95 -6.59
C GLY A 152 6.23 -14.93 -7.47
N PRO A 153 5.73 -16.01 -6.86
CA PRO A 153 5.05 -17.08 -7.59
C PRO A 153 3.67 -16.67 -8.07
N PHE A 154 3.21 -17.32 -9.13
CA PHE A 154 1.84 -17.18 -9.63
C PHE A 154 0.85 -17.77 -8.63
N VAL A 155 -0.23 -17.05 -8.34
CA VAL A 155 -1.34 -17.56 -7.52
C VAL A 155 -2.64 -17.45 -8.31
N SER A 156 -3.40 -18.55 -8.38
CA SER A 156 -4.58 -18.67 -9.25
C SER A 156 -5.65 -17.61 -8.98
N ARG A 157 -5.75 -17.10 -7.75
CA ARG A 157 -6.73 -16.09 -7.34
C ARG A 157 -6.62 -14.75 -8.07
N VAL A 158 -5.45 -14.39 -8.64
CA VAL A 158 -5.22 -13.08 -9.27
C VAL A 158 -5.25 -13.12 -10.80
N GLN A 159 -5.71 -14.22 -11.40
CA GLN A 159 -5.60 -14.46 -12.84
C GLN A 159 -6.24 -13.37 -13.73
N LYS A 160 -7.21 -12.62 -13.21
CA LYS A 160 -7.92 -11.56 -13.95
C LYS A 160 -7.29 -10.18 -13.84
N ASP A 161 -6.51 -9.93 -12.78
CA ASP A 161 -5.85 -8.66 -12.57
C ASP A 161 -4.46 -8.65 -13.21
N THR A 162 -4.07 -7.50 -13.75
CA THR A 162 -2.69 -7.32 -14.22
C THR A 162 -1.72 -7.31 -13.04
N VAL A 163 -0.48 -7.75 -13.25
CA VAL A 163 0.58 -7.65 -12.22
C VAL A 163 0.80 -6.21 -11.74
N VAL A 164 0.41 -5.22 -12.55
CA VAL A 164 0.48 -3.80 -12.18
C VAL A 164 -0.53 -3.47 -11.08
N MET A 165 -1.80 -3.84 -11.27
CA MET A 165 -2.87 -3.51 -10.32
C MET A 165 -2.84 -4.38 -9.06
N ASP A 166 -2.29 -5.60 -9.16
CA ASP A 166 -2.16 -6.50 -8.01
C ASP A 166 -0.90 -6.21 -7.19
N LEU A 167 0.28 -6.17 -7.83
CA LEU A 167 1.58 -6.09 -7.16
C LEU A 167 2.21 -4.70 -7.27
N MET A 168 2.40 -4.19 -8.49
CA MET A 168 3.18 -2.97 -8.73
C MET A 168 2.55 -1.72 -8.08
N ILE A 169 1.24 -1.69 -7.90
CA ILE A 169 0.50 -0.58 -7.29
C ILE A 169 1.03 -0.20 -5.91
N HIS A 170 1.54 -1.18 -5.15
CA HIS A 170 2.18 -0.93 -3.86
C HIS A 170 3.44 -0.09 -4.02
N ASP A 171 4.31 -0.46 -4.95
CA ASP A 171 5.58 0.23 -5.18
C ASP A 171 5.37 1.57 -5.90
N LEU A 172 4.41 1.66 -6.82
CA LEU A 172 4.00 2.92 -7.43
C LEU A 172 3.55 3.93 -6.36
N ASP A 173 2.73 3.49 -5.42
CA ASP A 173 2.26 4.33 -4.32
C ASP A 173 3.41 4.84 -3.43
N ILE A 174 4.32 3.94 -3.04
CA ILE A 174 5.50 4.32 -2.22
C ILE A 174 6.42 5.26 -2.99
N VAL A 175 6.72 4.99 -4.26
CA VAL A 175 7.56 5.84 -5.10
C VAL A 175 6.95 7.23 -5.27
N LEU A 176 5.65 7.31 -5.60
CA LEU A 176 4.96 8.60 -5.73
C LEU A 176 5.03 9.41 -4.43
N ALA A 177 4.89 8.74 -3.28
CA ALA A 177 4.96 9.40 -1.98
C ALA A 177 6.39 9.80 -1.56
N LEU A 178 7.42 9.06 -1.97
CA LEU A 178 8.82 9.39 -1.67
C LEU A 178 9.36 10.53 -2.54
N VAL A 179 8.94 10.57 -3.81
CA VAL A 179 9.43 11.58 -4.77
C VAL A 179 8.68 12.91 -4.60
N ASP A 180 7.41 12.85 -4.21
CA ASP A 180 6.52 14.02 -4.04
C ASP A 180 6.57 15.01 -5.23
N ALA A 181 6.69 14.47 -6.44
CA ALA A 181 6.70 15.24 -7.68
C ALA A 181 5.81 14.58 -8.73
N ARG A 182 5.44 15.35 -9.76
CA ARG A 182 4.60 14.86 -10.84
C ARG A 182 5.40 13.96 -11.79
N PRO A 183 4.87 12.78 -12.18
CA PRO A 183 5.39 12.03 -13.31
C PRO A 183 5.31 12.86 -14.59
N ARG A 184 6.44 13.06 -15.26
CA ARG A 184 6.55 13.83 -16.52
C ARG A 184 6.50 12.92 -17.74
N ARG A 185 7.17 11.76 -17.66
CA ARG A 185 7.24 10.77 -18.74
C ARG A 185 7.24 9.38 -18.14
N LEU A 186 6.59 8.43 -18.83
CA LEU A 186 6.63 7.03 -18.48
C LEU A 186 6.86 6.16 -19.72
N THR A 187 7.56 5.05 -19.53
CA THR A 187 7.71 3.96 -20.50
C THR A 187 7.37 2.66 -19.77
N ALA A 188 6.55 1.81 -20.38
CA ALA A 188 6.12 0.56 -19.77
C ALA A 188 6.23 -0.60 -20.77
N PHE A 189 6.70 -1.74 -20.29
CA PHE A 189 6.74 -2.99 -21.02
C PHE A 189 6.15 -4.10 -20.15
N GLY A 190 5.45 -5.05 -20.77
CA GLY A 190 4.91 -6.19 -20.04
C GLY A 190 4.71 -7.41 -20.93
N ALA A 191 4.60 -8.57 -20.30
CA ALA A 191 4.39 -9.84 -20.95
C ALA A 191 3.44 -10.72 -20.13
N ALA A 192 2.62 -11.50 -20.83
CA ALA A 192 1.80 -12.56 -20.28
C ALA A 192 2.60 -13.88 -20.26
N VAL A 193 2.43 -14.69 -19.21
CA VAL A 193 3.14 -15.97 -19.02
C VAL A 193 2.18 -17.08 -18.62
N HIS A 194 1.37 -16.85 -17.59
CA HIS A 194 0.44 -17.80 -16.97
C HIS A 194 -1.03 -17.38 -17.06
N SER A 195 -1.30 -16.13 -17.44
CA SER A 195 -2.64 -15.57 -17.60
C SER A 195 -2.81 -14.89 -18.96
N ASP A 196 -4.03 -14.44 -19.26
CA ASP A 196 -4.33 -13.65 -20.47
C ASP A 196 -3.95 -12.17 -20.31
N VAL A 197 -3.41 -11.78 -19.15
CA VAL A 197 -3.00 -10.41 -18.83
C VAL A 197 -1.50 -10.37 -18.48
N ALA A 198 -0.94 -9.16 -18.36
CA ALA A 198 0.47 -9.01 -18.03
C ALA A 198 0.80 -9.63 -16.66
N ASP A 199 1.67 -10.64 -16.66
CA ASP A 199 2.20 -11.32 -15.46
C ASP A 199 3.58 -10.77 -15.06
N VAL A 200 4.27 -10.12 -16.00
CA VAL A 200 5.52 -9.41 -15.80
C VAL A 200 5.37 -8.01 -16.35
N ALA A 201 5.82 -7.01 -15.61
CA ALA A 201 5.85 -5.62 -16.06
C ALA A 201 7.10 -4.91 -15.54
N ASN A 202 7.68 -4.07 -16.41
CA ASN A 202 8.71 -3.10 -16.05
C ASN A 202 8.23 -1.71 -16.48
N VAL A 203 8.25 -0.77 -15.54
CA VAL A 203 7.82 0.61 -15.77
C VAL A 203 8.95 1.54 -15.36
N GLN A 204 9.32 2.44 -16.26
CA GLN A 204 10.24 3.54 -15.99
C GLN A 204 9.47 4.86 -15.96
N ILE A 205 9.67 5.65 -14.91
CA ILE A 205 9.03 6.95 -14.71
C ILE A 205 10.12 8.00 -14.55
N TRP A 206 9.99 9.12 -15.26
CA TRP A 206 10.79 10.31 -15.07
C TRP A 206 9.91 11.43 -14.51
N PHE A 207 10.33 12.00 -13.38
CA PHE A 207 9.59 13.01 -12.63
C PHE A 207 10.07 14.43 -12.94
N ASP A 208 9.23 15.43 -12.69
CA ASP A 208 9.62 16.84 -12.84
C ASP A 208 10.75 17.28 -11.89
N SER A 209 10.95 16.57 -10.77
CA SER A 209 12.11 16.72 -9.89
C SER A 209 13.43 16.30 -10.53
N GLY A 210 13.39 15.58 -11.65
CA GLY A 210 14.54 14.90 -12.24
C GLY A 210 14.74 13.47 -11.76
N THR A 211 14.03 13.03 -10.71
CA THR A 211 14.09 11.65 -10.21
C THR A 211 13.67 10.66 -11.29
N ILE A 212 14.38 9.53 -11.37
CA ILE A 212 14.03 8.40 -12.24
C ILE A 212 13.62 7.23 -11.34
N ALA A 213 12.49 6.58 -11.65
CA ALA A 213 12.08 5.35 -10.99
C ALA A 213 11.97 4.20 -12.01
N THR A 214 12.53 3.04 -11.68
CA THR A 214 12.37 1.80 -12.45
C THR A 214 11.71 0.76 -11.56
N ILE A 215 10.51 0.34 -11.90
CA ILE A 215 9.67 -0.54 -11.07
C ILE A 215 9.41 -1.82 -11.85
N THR A 216 9.81 -2.95 -11.27
CA THR A 216 9.61 -4.28 -11.85
C THR A 216 8.68 -5.09 -10.97
N ALA A 217 7.59 -5.59 -11.55
CA ALA A 217 6.70 -6.52 -10.89
C ALA A 217 6.61 -7.82 -11.71
N SER A 218 6.66 -8.96 -11.04
CA SER A 218 6.51 -10.27 -11.68
C SER A 218 5.77 -11.24 -10.77
N ARG A 219 4.84 -11.99 -11.35
CA ARG A 219 4.25 -13.17 -10.72
C ARG A 219 4.60 -14.47 -11.47
N ALA A 220 5.75 -14.48 -12.15
CA ALA A 220 6.19 -15.56 -13.03
C ALA A 220 7.52 -16.20 -12.57
N THR A 221 7.81 -16.17 -11.28
CA THR A 221 9.04 -16.77 -10.70
C THR A 221 8.77 -17.41 -9.35
N GLU A 222 9.48 -18.49 -9.00
CA GLU A 222 9.38 -19.09 -7.67
C GLU A 222 10.15 -18.29 -6.60
N GLU A 223 11.14 -17.49 -7.02
CA GLU A 223 11.92 -16.66 -6.13
C GLU A 223 11.10 -15.44 -5.67
N LYS A 224 10.98 -15.27 -4.36
CA LYS A 224 10.34 -14.09 -3.76
C LYS A 224 11.38 -13.00 -3.58
N ILE A 225 11.20 -11.89 -4.29
CA ILE A 225 12.03 -10.68 -4.14
C ILE A 225 11.09 -9.52 -3.85
N ARG A 226 11.37 -8.79 -2.78
CA ARG A 226 10.69 -7.51 -2.49
C ARG A 226 11.73 -6.52 -2.00
N THR A 227 12.27 -5.73 -2.91
CA THR A 227 13.31 -4.76 -2.60
C THR A 227 13.01 -3.40 -3.21
N LEU A 228 13.52 -2.36 -2.55
CA LEU A 228 13.53 -0.98 -3.04
C LEU A 228 14.92 -0.40 -2.78
N ALA A 229 15.62 -0.02 -3.84
CA ALA A 229 16.90 0.64 -3.78
C ALA A 229 16.77 2.11 -4.19
N ILE A 230 17.49 3.00 -3.52
CA ILE A 230 17.44 4.43 -3.73
C ILE A 230 18.86 4.98 -3.78
N THR A 231 19.19 5.65 -4.88
CA THR A 231 20.41 6.45 -4.98
C THR A 231 20.06 7.91 -4.73
N GLN A 232 20.75 8.53 -3.78
CA GLN A 232 20.72 9.96 -3.50
C GLN A 232 22.16 10.50 -3.39
N PRO A 233 22.39 11.83 -3.34
CA PRO A 233 23.73 12.41 -3.44
C PRO A 233 24.78 11.89 -2.45
N ASP A 234 24.36 11.55 -1.23
CA ASP A 234 25.23 11.19 -0.10
C ASP A 234 25.14 9.70 0.30
N ALA A 235 24.19 8.95 -0.26
CA ALA A 235 23.90 7.57 0.15
C ALA A 235 23.29 6.71 -0.96
N TYR A 236 23.56 5.41 -0.87
CA TYR A 236 22.79 4.37 -1.53
C TYR A 236 22.03 3.57 -0.47
N ILE A 237 20.71 3.53 -0.56
CA ILE A 237 19.82 2.95 0.46
C ILE A 237 19.13 1.73 -0.16
N VAL A 238 19.11 0.61 0.56
CA VAL A 238 18.42 -0.61 0.14
C VAL A 238 17.46 -1.04 1.23
N LEU A 239 16.18 -1.14 0.90
CA LEU A 239 15.15 -1.76 1.72
C LEU A 239 14.84 -3.16 1.17
N ASP A 240 14.94 -4.18 2.02
CA ASP A 240 14.36 -5.49 1.78
C ASP A 240 13.09 -5.66 2.64
N TYR A 241 11.94 -5.76 1.98
CA TYR A 241 10.64 -5.87 2.65
C TYR A 241 10.42 -7.24 3.32
N LEU A 242 11.09 -8.30 2.86
CA LEU A 242 10.90 -9.65 3.40
C LEU A 242 11.58 -9.81 4.76
N VAL A 243 12.75 -9.19 4.91
CA VAL A 243 13.49 -9.18 6.18
C VAL A 243 13.28 -7.90 7.00
N GLN A 244 12.65 -6.86 6.43
CA GLN A 244 12.47 -5.53 7.03
C GLN A 244 13.81 -4.92 7.50
N ASP A 245 14.81 -5.01 6.63
CA ASP A 245 16.15 -4.47 6.81
C ASP A 245 16.36 -3.28 5.86
N ILE A 246 16.92 -2.20 6.40
CA ILE A 246 17.36 -1.04 5.61
C ILE A 246 18.88 -0.92 5.73
N GLN A 247 19.56 -0.98 4.59
CA GLN A 247 21.00 -0.81 4.48
C GLN A 247 21.29 0.56 3.90
N ILE A 248 22.12 1.34 4.60
CA ILE A 248 22.52 2.68 4.16
C ILE A 248 24.02 2.67 3.90
N HIS A 249 24.39 2.81 2.64
CA HIS A 249 25.78 2.87 2.20
C HIS A 249 26.18 4.32 1.98
N ARG A 250 26.96 4.88 2.91
CA ARG A 250 27.45 6.27 2.83
C ARG A 250 28.88 6.32 2.34
N ARG A 251 29.18 7.32 1.51
CA ARG A 251 30.56 7.62 1.11
C ARG A 251 31.28 8.28 2.29
N ALA A 252 32.33 7.66 2.81
CA ALA A 252 33.19 8.36 3.79
C ALA A 252 34.01 9.46 3.10
N ALA A 253 34.37 10.49 3.86
CA ALA A 253 35.28 11.53 3.40
C ALA A 253 36.58 10.90 2.88
N GLN A 254 37.01 11.30 1.68
CA GLN A 254 38.31 10.91 1.13
C GLN A 254 39.41 11.73 1.81
N GLU A 255 40.21 11.11 2.67
CA GLU A 255 41.49 11.68 3.06
C GLU A 255 42.54 11.33 2.01
N SER A 256 42.91 12.32 1.19
CA SER A 256 44.07 12.22 0.30
C SER A 256 45.27 12.86 1.01
N GLN A 257 46.25 12.06 1.46
CA GLN A 257 47.57 12.58 1.78
C GLN A 257 48.47 12.42 0.55
N PRO A 258 48.79 13.50 -0.19
CA PRO A 258 49.72 13.41 -1.30
C PRO A 258 51.13 13.15 -0.76
N ASN A 259 51.62 11.91 -0.90
CA ASN A 259 53.03 11.59 -0.70
C ASN A 259 53.70 11.44 -2.06
N ARG A 260 54.88 12.05 -2.26
CA ARG A 260 55.58 12.16 -3.55
C ARG A 260 56.05 10.81 -4.14
N GLU A 261 55.97 9.72 -3.37
CA GLU A 261 56.47 8.40 -3.77
C GLU A 261 55.40 7.30 -3.82
N SER A 262 54.16 7.54 -3.36
CA SER A 262 53.04 6.62 -3.56
C SER A 262 51.68 7.27 -3.27
N ILE A 263 50.69 7.04 -4.14
CA ILE A 263 49.28 7.37 -3.87
C ILE A 263 48.73 6.25 -2.97
N ARG A 264 48.67 6.47 -1.65
CA ARG A 264 47.87 5.62 -0.76
C ARG A 264 46.44 6.14 -0.75
N TYR A 265 45.55 5.40 -1.39
CA TYR A 265 44.12 5.67 -1.39
C TYR A 265 43.46 4.84 -0.28
N ARG A 266 42.85 5.50 0.71
CA ARG A 266 42.06 4.84 1.76
C ARG A 266 40.59 5.22 1.55
N GLN A 267 39.81 4.31 0.99
CA GLN A 267 38.36 4.45 0.92
C GLN A 267 37.75 3.72 2.10
N ALA A 268 37.11 4.47 3.00
CA ALA A 268 36.22 3.90 3.99
C ALA A 268 34.79 3.97 3.45
N SER A 269 33.99 2.95 3.69
CA SER A 269 32.55 2.95 3.43
C SER A 269 31.86 2.55 4.72
N PHE A 270 30.87 3.32 5.15
CA PHE A 270 30.04 2.95 6.28
C PHE A 270 28.78 2.28 5.74
N VAL A 271 28.48 1.10 6.29
CA VAL A 271 27.21 0.42 6.06
C VAL A 271 26.48 0.44 7.39
N GLU A 272 25.39 1.19 7.44
CA GLU A 272 24.48 1.22 8.58
C GLU A 272 23.35 0.24 8.30
N HIS A 273 23.07 -0.64 9.26
CA HIS A 273 21.92 -1.55 9.22
C HIS A 273 20.86 -1.04 10.19
N LEU A 274 19.69 -0.69 9.67
CA LEU A 274 18.53 -0.35 10.47
C LEU A 274 17.55 -1.52 10.43
N PHE A 275 17.54 -2.29 11.52
CA PHE A 275 16.55 -3.34 11.73
C PHE A 275 15.25 -2.73 12.19
N VAL A 276 14.17 -2.98 11.45
CA VAL A 276 12.83 -2.55 11.84
C VAL A 276 12.08 -3.72 12.45
N HIS A 277 11.40 -3.49 13.58
CA HIS A 277 10.59 -4.52 14.22
C HIS A 277 9.54 -5.07 13.25
N LYS A 278 9.39 -6.40 13.25
CA LYS A 278 8.45 -7.10 12.37
C LYS A 278 7.02 -6.95 12.85
N ASP A 279 6.45 -5.79 12.62
CA ASP A 279 5.02 -5.57 12.80
C ASP A 279 4.33 -5.69 11.44
N ASN A 280 3.38 -6.63 11.35
CA ASN A 280 2.51 -6.74 10.18
C ASN A 280 1.57 -5.53 10.25
N PRO A 281 1.46 -4.67 9.21
CA PRO A 281 0.61 -3.48 9.25
C PRO A 281 -0.89 -3.77 9.42
N LEU A 282 -1.28 -5.05 9.38
CA LEU A 282 -2.63 -5.53 9.69
C LEU A 282 -2.71 -6.32 11.02
N LYS A 283 -1.66 -6.39 11.82
CA LYS A 283 -1.65 -7.00 13.17
C LYS A 283 -1.38 -5.96 14.24
#